data_AF-A0ABD0PS92-F1
#
_entry.id   AF-A0ABD0PS92-F1
#
_cell.length_a   1.000
_cell.length_b   1.000
_cell.length_c   1.000
_cell.angle_alpha   90.00
_cell.angle_beta   90.00
_cell.angle_gamma   90.00
#
_symmetry.space_group_name_H-M   'P 1'
#
loop_
_entity.id
_entity.type
_entity.pdbx_description
1 polymer ?
#
loop_
_entity_poly.entity_id
_entity_poly.type
_entity_poly.pdbx_seq_one_letter_code
_entity_poly.pdbx_strand_id
1 'polypeptide(L)'
;VIMTGAYNNYFRMFDRASRRDVTLEASREVCKRRAVLQPRRVCVGKKRKETDVSVDSLDFRKKILHTAWHPKENIIAIAASNNLYIFQDRLTPNGHHNTPEIQSAPP
;
A
#
# COMPACT_ATOMS: atom_id res chain seq x y z
N VAL A 1 -6.11 -11.03 0.91
CA VAL A 1 -6.26 -9.59 1.22
C VAL A 1 -7.58 -9.11 0.64
N ILE A 2 -8.24 -8.13 1.26
CA ILE A 2 -9.40 -7.42 0.72
C ILE A 2 -8.96 -5.99 0.43
N MET A 3 -9.41 -5.41 -0.68
CA MET A 3 -9.09 -4.04 -1.06
C MET A 3 -10.36 -3.25 -1.36
N THR A 4 -10.36 -1.95 -1.01
CA THR A 4 -11.43 -1.01 -1.35
C THR A 4 -10.85 0.34 -1.74
N GLY A 5 -11.54 1.05 -2.63
CA GLY A 5 -11.29 2.46 -2.88
C GLY A 5 -11.87 3.35 -1.78
N ALA A 6 -11.41 4.59 -1.74
CA ALA A 6 -11.87 5.66 -0.87
C ALA A 6 -11.71 7.03 -1.59
N TYR A 7 -11.97 8.10 -0.85
CA TYR A 7 -11.78 9.49 -1.31
C TYR A 7 -10.31 9.92 -1.26
N ASN A 8 -10.01 11.11 -1.79
CA ASN A 8 -8.67 11.69 -1.84
C ASN A 8 -7.63 10.83 -2.58
N ASN A 9 -8.06 10.04 -3.57
CA ASN A 9 -7.25 9.00 -4.23
C ASN A 9 -6.68 7.96 -3.25
N TYR A 10 -7.35 7.73 -2.12
CA TYR A 10 -6.93 6.72 -1.17
C TYR A 10 -7.59 5.38 -1.46
N PHE A 11 -6.86 4.32 -1.15
CA PHE A 11 -7.38 2.96 -1.12
C PHE A 11 -6.92 2.30 0.16
N ARG A 12 -7.71 1.34 0.65
CA ARG A 12 -7.39 0.56 1.85
C ARG A 12 -7.20 -0.89 1.49
N MET A 13 -6.21 -1.50 2.13
CA MET A 13 -5.95 -2.93 2.04
C MET A 13 -6.08 -3.54 3.44
N PHE A 14 -6.80 -4.64 3.51
CA PHE A 14 -7.09 -5.38 4.74
C PHE A 14 -6.54 -6.79 4.60
N ASP A 15 -5.61 -7.16 5.48
CA ASP A 15 -5.18 -8.53 5.62
C ASP A 15 -6.05 -9.25 6.66
N ARG A 16 -6.79 -10.26 6.21
CA ARG A 16 -7.68 -11.05 7.05
C ARG A 16 -6.92 -11.92 8.05
N ALA A 17 -5.72 -12.39 7.69
CA ALA A 17 -4.95 -13.31 8.53
C ALA A 17 -4.33 -12.56 9.71
N SER A 18 -3.62 -11.46 9.44
CA SER A 18 -3.00 -10.64 10.49
C SER A 18 -3.97 -9.67 11.18
N ARG A 19 -5.19 -9.50 10.65
CA ARG A 19 -6.17 -8.48 11.08
C ARG A 19 -5.61 -7.05 11.05
N ARG A 20 -4.66 -6.79 10.15
CA ARG A 20 -4.07 -5.47 9.94
C ARG A 20 -4.64 -4.82 8.69
N ASP A 21 -4.65 -3.51 8.70
CA ASP A 21 -5.03 -2.71 7.54
C ASP A 21 -4.09 -1.54 7.32
N VAL A 22 -4.09 -1.05 6.09
CA VAL A 22 -3.30 0.11 5.68
C VAL A 22 -4.10 0.96 4.70
N THR A 23 -3.94 2.28 4.81
CA THR A 23 -4.44 3.25 3.82
C THR A 23 -3.27 3.77 3.01
N LEU A 24 -3.39 3.74 1.68
CA LEU A 24 -2.36 4.13 0.72
C LEU A 24 -2.94 5.13 -0.27
N GLU A 25 -2.06 5.89 -0.94
CA GLU A 25 -2.43 6.96 -1.87
C GLU A 25 -1.99 6.63 -3.29
N ALA A 26 -2.90 6.78 -4.25
CA ALA A 26 -2.60 6.71 -5.68
C ALA A 26 -2.34 8.12 -6.23
N SER A 27 -1.07 8.54 -6.25
CA SER A 27 -0.66 9.83 -6.80
C SER A 27 0.58 9.70 -7.69
N ARG A 28 0.81 10.70 -8.54
CA ARG A 28 1.97 10.71 -9.46
C ARG A 28 3.30 10.78 -8.72
N GLU A 29 3.32 11.44 -7.56
CA GLU A 29 4.51 11.57 -6.71
C GLU A 29 4.99 10.21 -6.21
N VAL A 30 4.07 9.24 -6.04
CA VAL A 30 4.37 7.87 -5.61
C VAL A 30 4.78 6.96 -6.78
N CYS A 31 4.61 7.39 -8.03
CA CYS A 31 5.00 6.62 -9.23
C CYS A 31 6.43 6.90 -9.72
N LYS A 32 7.24 7.67 -8.97
CA LYS A 32 8.69 7.75 -9.25
C LYS A 32 9.28 6.34 -9.17
N ARG A 33 10.10 5.93 -10.15
CA ARG A 33 10.57 4.53 -10.31
C ARG A 33 11.02 3.94 -8.97
N ARG A 34 10.36 2.86 -8.53
CA ARG A 34 10.64 2.10 -7.29
C ARG A 34 10.26 2.78 -5.96
N ALA A 35 9.49 3.86 -5.97
CA ALA A 35 8.99 4.45 -4.75
C ALA A 35 8.05 3.48 -4.01
N VAL A 36 8.22 3.39 -2.70
CA VAL A 36 7.39 2.57 -1.81
C VAL A 36 6.19 3.39 -1.39
N LEU A 37 5.00 2.80 -1.50
CA LEU A 37 3.77 3.41 -1.01
C LEU A 37 3.88 3.66 0.49
N GLN A 38 3.72 4.91 0.89
CA GLN A 38 3.77 5.31 2.29
C GLN A 38 2.37 5.21 2.91
N PRO A 39 2.22 4.54 4.08
CA PRO A 39 0.98 4.54 4.82
C PRO A 39 0.51 5.96 5.15
N ARG A 40 -0.76 6.23 4.86
CA ARG A 40 -1.46 7.47 5.24
C ARG A 40 -2.35 7.19 6.44
N ARG A 41 -2.38 8.11 7.40
CA ARG A 41 -3.30 8.06 8.54
C ARG A 41 -4.19 9.28 8.50
N VAL A 42 -5.50 9.05 8.43
CA VAL A 42 -6.50 10.11 8.49
C VAL A 42 -6.92 10.30 9.95
N CYS A 43 -6.89 11.53 10.43
CA CYS A 43 -7.16 11.88 11.82
C CYS A 43 -8.31 12.90 11.91
N VAL A 44 -9.18 12.73 12.91
CA VAL A 44 -10.15 13.74 13.32
C VAL A 44 -9.46 14.66 14.35
N GLY A 45 -9.33 15.94 14.04
CA GLY A 45 -8.66 16.92 14.91
C GLY A 45 -7.17 17.14 14.59
N LYS A 46 -6.38 17.54 15.61
CA LYS A 46 -5.01 18.03 15.41
C LYS A 46 -4.07 16.95 14.89
N LYS A 47 -3.37 17.28 13.79
CA LYS A 47 -2.31 16.48 13.16
C LYS A 47 -1.21 16.14 14.18
N ARG A 48 -0.95 14.85 14.43
CA ARG A 48 0.08 14.39 15.39
C ARG A 48 1.42 14.11 14.74
N LYS A 49 1.42 13.72 13.46
CA LYS A 49 2.63 13.44 12.66
C LYS A 49 2.56 14.16 11.32
N GLU A 50 3.70 14.44 10.71
CA GLU A 50 3.75 15.07 9.38
C GLU A 50 3.02 14.26 8.30
N THR A 51 2.98 12.93 8.43
CA THR A 51 2.28 12.04 7.49
C THR A 51 0.78 11.92 7.76
N ASP A 52 0.29 12.46 8.88
CA ASP A 52 -1.14 12.47 9.20
C ASP A 52 -1.88 13.48 8.32
N VAL A 53 -3.11 13.15 7.97
CA VAL A 53 -3.98 13.94 7.10
C VAL A 53 -5.24 14.27 7.89
N SER A 54 -5.60 15.57 7.97
CA SER A 54 -6.86 15.97 8.59
C SER A 54 -8.04 15.54 7.71
N VAL A 55 -9.15 15.15 8.33
CA VAL A 55 -10.42 14.90 7.62
C VAL A 55 -10.89 16.11 6.80
N ASP A 56 -10.61 17.32 7.28
CA ASP A 56 -11.01 18.56 6.61
C ASP A 56 -10.20 18.84 5.33
N SER A 57 -9.06 18.16 5.16
CA SER A 57 -8.16 18.32 4.02
C SER A 57 -8.39 17.28 2.91
N LEU A 58 -9.40 16.42 3.04
CA LEU A 58 -9.69 15.39 2.05
C LEU A 58 -10.37 15.98 0.82
N ASP A 59 -9.87 15.62 -0.38
CA ASP A 59 -10.55 15.93 -1.64
C ASP A 59 -11.57 14.84 -2.00
N PHE A 60 -12.85 15.10 -1.73
CA PHE A 60 -13.94 14.18 -2.03
C PHE A 60 -14.26 14.01 -3.51
N ARG A 61 -13.69 14.83 -4.40
CA ARG A 61 -13.83 14.63 -5.86
C ARG A 61 -12.92 13.52 -6.37
N LYS A 62 -11.82 13.26 -5.66
CA LYS A 62 -10.82 12.24 -5.99
C LYS A 62 -11.25 10.88 -5.45
N LYS A 63 -12.21 10.24 -6.10
CA LYS A 63 -12.76 8.95 -5.68
C LYS A 63 -12.05 7.80 -6.39
N ILE A 64 -11.66 6.77 -5.65
CA ILE A 64 -11.32 5.47 -6.22
C ILE A 64 -12.58 4.61 -6.17
N LEU A 65 -13.11 4.29 -7.35
CA LEU A 65 -14.31 3.46 -7.50
C LEU A 65 -14.00 2.10 -8.13
N HIS A 66 -12.93 2.03 -8.91
CA HIS A 66 -12.53 0.82 -9.62
C HIS A 66 -11.13 0.41 -9.21
N THR A 67 -11.04 -0.82 -8.73
CA THR A 67 -9.79 -1.48 -8.40
C THR A 67 -9.85 -2.93 -8.89
N ALA A 68 -8.71 -3.47 -9.27
CA ALA A 68 -8.59 -4.85 -9.70
C ALA A 68 -7.36 -5.51 -9.08
N TRP A 69 -7.46 -6.82 -8.88
CA TRP A 69 -6.38 -7.66 -8.40
C TRP A 69 -6.03 -8.66 -9.49
N HIS A 70 -4.73 -8.87 -9.72
CA HIS A 70 -4.30 -9.97 -10.56
C HIS A 70 -4.61 -11.30 -9.87
N PRO A 71 -5.15 -12.32 -10.58
CA PRO A 71 -5.63 -13.54 -9.93
C PRO A 71 -4.51 -14.45 -9.40
N LYS A 72 -3.27 -14.26 -9.86
CA LYS A 72 -2.13 -15.15 -9.53
C LYS A 72 -0.92 -14.44 -8.94
N GLU A 73 -0.84 -13.12 -9.08
CA GLU A 73 0.35 -12.37 -8.68
C GLU A 73 -0.06 -11.22 -7.77
N ASN A 74 0.88 -10.75 -6.95
CA ASN A 74 0.68 -9.60 -6.07
C ASN A 74 0.78 -8.29 -6.85
N ILE A 75 -0.10 -8.15 -7.85
CA ILE A 75 -0.25 -6.96 -8.70
C ILE A 75 -1.67 -6.42 -8.51
N ILE A 76 -1.76 -5.10 -8.34
CA ILE A 76 -3.03 -4.38 -8.20
C ILE A 76 -3.09 -3.28 -9.25
N ALA A 77 -4.27 -3.07 -9.81
CA ALA A 77 -4.56 -1.97 -10.72
C ALA A 77 -5.61 -1.05 -10.09
N ILE A 78 -5.38 0.26 -10.15
CA ILE A 78 -6.22 1.28 -9.52
C ILE A 78 -6.48 2.41 -10.51
N ALA A 79 -7.74 2.71 -10.79
CA ALA A 79 -8.13 3.86 -11.59
C ALA A 79 -8.36 5.08 -10.68
N ALA A 80 -7.57 6.14 -10.85
CA ALA A 80 -7.66 7.36 -10.05
C ALA A 80 -7.31 8.61 -10.87
N SER A 81 -8.17 9.64 -10.84
CA SER A 81 -7.93 10.96 -11.47
C SER A 81 -7.36 10.90 -12.89
N ASN A 82 -8.01 10.14 -13.78
CA ASN A 82 -7.63 9.95 -15.18
C ASN A 82 -6.31 9.19 -15.43
N ASN A 83 -5.73 8.57 -14.40
CA ASN A 83 -4.57 7.70 -14.54
C ASN A 83 -4.92 6.28 -14.09
N LEU A 84 -4.28 5.30 -14.72
CA LEU A 84 -4.28 3.91 -14.27
C LEU A 84 -2.95 3.64 -13.57
N TYR A 85 -3.03 3.32 -12.28
CA TYR A 85 -1.88 3.00 -11.45
C TYR A 85 -1.73 1.48 -11.35
N ILE A 86 -0.51 0.98 -11.55
CA ILE A 86 -0.17 -0.44 -11.37
C ILE A 86 0.86 -0.52 -10.26
N PHE A 87 0.55 -1.24 -9.20
CA PHE A 87 1.48 -1.53 -8.12
C PHE A 87 1.74 -3.03 -8.07
N GLN A 88 3.00 -3.39 -7.88
CA GLN A 88 3.45 -4.76 -7.71
C GLN A 88 4.29 -4.82 -6.45
N ASP A 89 4.16 -5.93 -5.72
CA ASP A 89 5.06 -6.20 -4.61
C ASP A 89 6.52 -6.24 -5.10
N ARG A 90 7.46 -5.77 -4.27
CA ARG A 90 8.88 -5.88 -4.62
C ARG A 90 9.28 -7.33 -4.43
N LEU A 91 9.26 -8.11 -5.52
CA LEU A 91 9.93 -9.40 -5.57
C LEU A 91 11.41 -9.15 -5.24
N THR A 92 11.82 -9.51 -4.02
CA THR A 92 13.23 -9.73 -3.74
C THR A 92 13.65 -10.90 -4.64
N PRO A 93 14.66 -10.77 -5.51
CA PRO A 93 15.02 -11.82 -6.45
C PRO A 93 15.57 -13.11 -5.81
N ASN A 94 15.54 -13.26 -4.48
CA ASN A 94 16.12 -14.41 -3.80
C ASN A 94 15.06 -15.12 -2.95
N GLY A 95 14.38 -16.08 -3.55
CA GLY A 95 13.61 -17.08 -2.82
C GLY A 95 14.53 -18.10 -2.15
N HIS A 96 15.02 -17.80 -0.95
CA HIS A 96 15.58 -18.82 -0.07
C HIS A 96 14.62 -19.10 1.09
N HIS A 97 13.96 -20.24 0.94
CA HIS A 97 13.36 -21.04 1.99
C HIS A 97 14.45 -21.50 2.98
N ASN A 98 14.04 -21.71 4.24
CA ASN A 98 14.83 -22.04 5.43
C ASN A 98 16.02 -23.01 5.24
N THR A 99 17.18 -22.63 5.78
CA THR A 99 18.11 -23.55 6.47
C THR A 99 18.87 -22.78 7.55
N PRO A 100 18.68 -23.05 8.86
CA PRO A 100 19.65 -22.68 9.87
C PRO A 100 20.68 -23.80 10.01
N GLU A 101 21.73 -23.74 9.20
CA GLU A 101 23.06 -24.28 9.52
C GLU A 101 23.97 -23.06 9.62
N ILE A 102 24.74 -22.86 10.68
CA ILE A 102 25.95 -23.64 10.97
C ILE A 102 26.07 -23.87 12.48
N GLN A 103 26.22 -25.14 12.85
CA GLN A 103 26.89 -25.55 14.06
C GLN A 103 28.30 -25.99 13.67
N SER A 104 29.32 -25.27 14.13
CA SER A 104 30.60 -25.87 14.47
C SER A 104 31.23 -25.06 15.60
N ALA A 105 31.45 -25.75 16.71
CA ALA A 105 32.18 -25.32 17.89
C ALA A 105 33.71 -25.40 17.60
N PRO A 106 34.57 -24.89 18.51
CA PRO A 106 35.84 -24.23 18.20
C PRO A 106 37.01 -25.19 17.93
N PRO A 107 38.17 -24.67 17.46
CA PRO A 107 39.47 -25.06 17.99
C PRO A 107 39.87 -24.24 19.23
#